data_AF-A0A2N7DMD3-F1
#
_entry.id   AF-A0A2N7DMD3-F1
#
_cell.length_a   1.000
_cell.length_b   1.000
_cell.length_c   1.000
_cell.angle_alpha   90.00
_cell.angle_beta   90.00
_cell.angle_gamma   90.00
#
_symmetry.space_group_name_H-M   'P 1'
#
loop_
_entity.id
_entity.type
_entity.pdbx_description
1 polymer ?
#
loop_
_entity_poly.entity_id
_entity_poly.type
_entity_poly.pdbx_seq_one_letter_code
_entity_poly.pdbx_strand_id
1 'polypeptide(L)'
;MIRQNRNSPSIIMWSTGNEIMEQGVEDGWKVAKTLTDIAHDEDPIRLAAAGFNNPNGAIKNKLADEVDIVGLNYKPTLYANIHKAHPNWIKLASETSSVTDCGIRSSNSPHCKSA
;
A
#
# COMPACT_ATOMS: atom_id res chain seq x y z
N MET A 1 9.32 -14.78 -8.19
CA MET A 1 8.01 -14.33 -7.64
C MET A 1 6.86 -14.67 -8.59
N ILE A 2 6.71 -13.97 -9.73
CA ILE A 2 5.51 -14.07 -10.58
C ILE A 2 5.41 -15.41 -11.31
N ARG A 3 6.38 -15.76 -12.16
CA ARG A 3 6.38 -17.04 -12.92
C ARG A 3 6.10 -18.27 -12.06
N GLN A 4 6.66 -18.29 -10.85
CA GLN A 4 6.50 -19.39 -9.89
C GLN A 4 5.07 -19.49 -9.34
N ASN A 5 4.37 -18.36 -9.16
CA ASN A 5 3.13 -18.32 -8.39
C ASN A 5 1.90 -17.84 -9.19
N ARG A 6 2.05 -17.46 -10.48
CA ARG A 6 0.94 -16.98 -11.33
C ARG A 6 -0.20 -17.98 -11.55
N ASN A 7 0.05 -19.27 -11.32
CA ASN A 7 -0.98 -20.31 -11.40
C ASN A 7 -1.74 -20.52 -10.06
N SER A 8 -1.33 -19.84 -8.99
CA SER A 8 -1.98 -19.95 -7.68
C SER A 8 -3.27 -19.13 -7.67
N PRO A 9 -4.45 -19.76 -7.44
CA PRO A 9 -5.73 -19.05 -7.45
C PRO A 9 -5.91 -18.11 -6.25
N SER A 10 -5.14 -18.30 -5.16
CA SER A 10 -5.17 -17.44 -3.98
C SER A 10 -4.48 -16.10 -4.19
N ILE A 11 -3.65 -15.96 -5.23
CA ILE A 11 -2.98 -14.70 -5.53
C ILE A 11 -3.90 -13.85 -6.39
N ILE A 12 -4.14 -12.62 -5.95
CA ILE A 12 -5.07 -11.69 -6.60
C ILE A 12 -4.40 -10.39 -7.09
N MET A 13 -3.20 -10.08 -6.60
CA MET A 13 -2.42 -8.90 -6.98
C MET A 13 -0.93 -9.13 -6.69
N TRP A 14 -0.06 -8.34 -7.32
CA TRP A 14 1.38 -8.34 -7.09
C TRP A 14 1.82 -7.06 -6.41
N SER A 15 2.36 -7.15 -5.19
CA SER A 15 2.97 -5.97 -4.55
C SER A 15 4.39 -5.77 -5.05
N THR A 16 4.68 -4.62 -5.67
CA THR A 16 6.01 -4.26 -6.19
C THR A 16 6.91 -3.63 -5.13
N GLY A 17 6.36 -3.15 -4.02
CA GLY A 17 7.13 -2.57 -2.91
C GLY A 17 6.30 -2.21 -1.68
N ASN A 18 6.99 -2.06 -0.55
CA ASN A 18 6.43 -1.59 0.71
C ASN A 18 7.31 -0.47 1.28
N GLU A 19 6.71 0.70 1.55
CA GLU A 19 7.36 1.83 2.22
C GLU A 19 8.71 2.25 1.61
N ILE A 20 8.83 2.12 0.28
CA ILE A 20 10.09 2.37 -0.42
C ILE A 20 10.51 3.85 -0.34
N MET A 21 11.80 4.12 -0.26
CA MET A 21 12.35 5.46 -0.06
C MET A 21 12.17 6.35 -1.29
N GLU A 22 12.00 5.75 -2.46
CA GLU A 22 11.75 6.36 -3.76
C GLU A 22 10.49 7.24 -3.73
N GLN A 23 9.57 7.04 -2.78
CA GLN A 23 8.44 7.95 -2.53
C GLN A 23 8.89 9.40 -2.30
N GLY A 24 10.11 9.63 -1.81
CA GLY A 24 10.68 10.95 -1.59
C GLY A 24 11.55 11.49 -2.73
N VAL A 25 11.77 10.72 -3.80
CA VAL A 25 12.70 11.03 -4.88
C VAL A 25 11.94 11.40 -6.14
N GLU A 26 12.31 12.50 -6.80
CA GLU A 26 11.63 13.02 -7.99
C GLU A 26 11.55 11.99 -9.14
N ASP A 27 12.61 11.21 -9.33
CA ASP A 27 12.71 10.16 -10.36
C ASP A 27 12.29 8.76 -9.88
N GLY A 28 11.78 8.64 -8.65
CA GLY A 28 11.39 7.35 -8.07
C GLY A 28 10.30 6.62 -8.86
N TRP A 29 9.45 7.35 -9.59
CA TRP A 29 8.42 6.77 -10.46
C TRP A 29 8.99 5.88 -11.56
N LYS A 30 10.22 6.12 -12.05
CA LYS A 30 10.84 5.29 -13.09
C LYS A 30 11.03 3.85 -12.59
N VAL A 31 11.38 3.69 -11.32
CA VAL A 31 11.54 2.39 -10.68
C VAL A 31 10.17 1.73 -10.51
N ALA A 32 9.18 2.47 -9.98
CA ALA A 32 7.81 1.98 -9.83
C ALA A 32 7.25 1.48 -11.17
N LYS A 33 7.37 2.28 -12.22
CA LYS A 33 6.96 1.94 -13.59
C LYS A 33 7.66 0.68 -14.09
N THR A 34 8.98 0.62 -14.00
CA THR A 34 9.75 -0.54 -14.47
C THR A 34 9.29 -1.83 -13.79
N LEU A 35 9.02 -1.79 -12.49
CA LEU A 35 8.54 -2.96 -11.75
C LEU A 35 7.10 -3.35 -12.11
N THR A 36 6.22 -2.36 -12.32
CA THR A 36 4.85 -2.59 -12.79
C THR A 36 4.84 -3.18 -14.20
N ASP A 37 5.64 -2.63 -15.12
CA ASP A 37 5.78 -3.13 -16.49
C ASP A 37 6.24 -4.60 -16.49
N ILE A 38 7.25 -4.94 -15.68
CA ILE A 38 7.69 -6.35 -15.51
C ILE A 38 6.56 -7.22 -14.95
N ALA A 39 5.74 -6.71 -14.03
CA ALA A 39 4.64 -7.47 -13.48
C ALA A 39 3.57 -7.79 -14.53
N HIS A 40 3.22 -6.79 -15.36
CA HIS A 40 2.27 -6.96 -16.46
C HIS A 40 2.82 -7.86 -17.57
N ASP A 41 4.11 -7.76 -17.90
CA ASP A 41 4.76 -8.63 -18.89
C ASP A 41 4.74 -10.11 -18.47
N GLU A 42 4.87 -10.38 -17.17
CA GLU A 42 4.93 -11.74 -16.63
C GLU A 42 3.55 -12.35 -16.31
N ASP A 43 2.58 -11.51 -15.93
CA ASP A 43 1.20 -11.86 -15.60
C ASP A 43 0.24 -10.69 -15.86
N PRO A 44 -0.27 -10.53 -17.10
CA PRO A 44 -1.12 -9.39 -17.48
C PRO A 44 -2.53 -9.45 -16.89
N ILE A 45 -2.88 -10.51 -16.17
CA ILE A 45 -4.24 -10.74 -15.64
C ILE A 45 -4.39 -10.11 -14.25
N ARG A 46 -3.30 -10.01 -13.49
CA ARG A 46 -3.32 -9.52 -12.11
C ARG A 46 -2.73 -8.13 -12.00
N LEU A 47 -3.36 -7.32 -11.16
CA LEU A 47 -2.98 -5.93 -10.93
C LEU A 47 -1.72 -5.83 -10.07
N ALA A 48 -0.89 -4.83 -10.36
CA ALA A 48 0.26 -4.44 -9.57
C ALA A 48 -0.14 -3.41 -8.50
N ALA A 49 0.40 -3.56 -7.30
CA ALA A 49 0.13 -2.71 -6.15
C ALA A 49 1.43 -2.26 -5.47
N ALA A 50 1.38 -1.19 -4.70
CA ALA A 50 2.47 -0.82 -3.79
C ALA A 50 1.92 -0.17 -2.51
N GLY A 51 2.59 -0.41 -1.38
CA GLY A 51 2.22 0.16 -0.08
C GLY A 51 2.97 1.46 0.21
N PHE A 52 2.23 2.56 0.38
CA PHE A 52 2.78 3.90 0.60
C PHE A 52 2.48 4.42 2.01
N ASN A 53 3.53 4.61 2.81
CA ASN A 53 3.47 5.32 4.10
C ASN A 53 3.64 6.84 3.97
N ASN A 54 4.11 7.32 2.82
CA ASN A 54 4.17 8.73 2.46
C ASN A 54 3.37 8.98 1.17
N PRO A 55 2.03 8.92 1.20
CA PRO A 55 1.22 9.09 0.00
C PRO A 55 1.40 10.47 -0.63
N ASN A 56 1.65 11.52 0.14
CA ASN A 56 1.89 12.85 -0.42
C ASN A 56 3.16 12.87 -1.29
N GLY A 57 4.23 12.21 -0.83
CA GLY A 57 5.45 12.03 -1.63
C GLY A 57 5.21 11.15 -2.84
N ALA A 58 4.54 10.01 -2.66
CA ALA A 58 4.21 9.08 -3.74
C ALA A 58 3.35 9.73 -4.84
N ILE A 59 2.39 10.57 -4.48
CA ILE A 59 1.56 11.34 -5.42
C ILE A 59 2.40 12.43 -6.09
N LYS A 60 3.13 13.24 -5.31
CA LYS A 60 3.94 14.35 -5.83
C LYS A 60 4.99 13.87 -6.83
N ASN A 61 5.63 12.75 -6.53
CA ASN A 61 6.70 12.17 -7.33
C ASN A 61 6.19 11.12 -8.33
N LYS A 62 4.86 11.00 -8.51
CA LYS A 62 4.17 10.14 -9.49
C LYS A 62 4.30 8.63 -9.29
N LEU A 63 4.87 8.14 -8.18
CA LEU A 63 4.93 6.70 -7.91
C LEU A 63 3.54 6.07 -7.83
N ALA A 64 2.56 6.78 -7.27
CA ALA A 64 1.19 6.29 -7.15
C ALA A 64 0.46 6.20 -8.50
N ASP A 65 0.93 6.93 -9.52
CA ASP A 65 0.37 6.89 -10.88
C ASP A 65 0.84 5.66 -11.67
N GLU A 66 1.97 5.06 -11.27
CA GLU A 66 2.62 3.95 -12.00
C GLU A 66 2.22 2.56 -11.48
N VAL A 67 1.23 2.47 -10.58
CA VAL A 67 0.68 1.20 -10.07
C VAL A 67 -0.83 1.15 -10.27
N ASP A 68 -1.39 -0.05 -10.44
CA ASP A 68 -2.83 -0.21 -10.65
C ASP A 68 -3.63 -0.01 -9.34
N ILE A 69 -3.08 -0.45 -8.21
CA ILE A 69 -3.68 -0.34 -6.88
C ILE A 69 -2.78 0.46 -5.95
N VAL A 70 -3.30 1.57 -5.45
CA VAL A 70 -2.60 2.46 -4.51
C VAL A 70 -2.84 2.00 -3.08
N GLY A 71 -1.81 1.42 -2.46
CA GLY A 71 -1.82 1.01 -1.06
C GLY A 71 -1.49 2.18 -0.12
N LEU A 72 -2.32 2.41 0.90
CA LEU A 72 -2.13 3.46 1.90
C LEU A 72 -1.85 2.85 3.28
N ASN A 73 -0.60 2.96 3.74
CA ASN A 73 -0.17 2.48 5.05
C ASN A 73 -0.45 3.53 6.12
N TYR A 74 -1.27 3.19 7.12
CA TYR A 74 -1.50 4.00 8.32
C TYR A 74 -2.08 5.40 8.08
N LYS A 75 -2.82 5.63 6.99
CA LYS A 75 -3.41 6.94 6.64
C LYS A 75 -4.94 7.01 6.64
N PRO A 76 -5.66 6.50 7.65
CA PRO A 76 -7.13 6.52 7.64
C PRO A 76 -7.72 7.93 7.52
N THR A 77 -7.05 8.93 8.11
CA THR A 77 -7.47 10.33 8.05
C THR A 77 -7.38 10.96 6.65
N LEU A 78 -6.58 10.37 5.74
CA LEU A 78 -6.40 10.89 4.39
C LEU A 78 -7.32 10.23 3.36
N TYR A 79 -8.01 9.13 3.70
CA TYR A 79 -8.80 8.34 2.73
C TYR A 79 -9.85 9.18 2.02
N ALA A 80 -10.61 10.00 2.74
CA ALA A 80 -11.64 10.85 2.15
C ALA A 80 -11.05 11.88 1.18
N ASN A 81 -9.92 12.49 1.53
CA ASN A 81 -9.28 13.51 0.71
C ASN A 81 -8.66 12.91 -0.55
N ILE A 82 -7.94 11.78 -0.41
CA ILE A 82 -7.35 11.06 -1.55
C ILE A 82 -8.46 10.52 -2.46
N HIS A 83 -9.56 10.02 -1.91
CA HIS A 83 -10.69 9.56 -2.72
C HIS A 83 -11.33 10.70 -3.53
N LYS A 84 -11.49 11.88 -2.92
CA LYS A 84 -12.00 13.08 -3.62
C LYS A 84 -11.03 13.59 -4.70
N ALA A 85 -9.73 13.60 -4.42
CA ALA A 85 -8.71 14.09 -5.34
C ALA A 85 -8.47 13.13 -6.52
N HIS A 86 -8.54 11.83 -6.28
CA HIS A 86 -8.27 10.79 -7.27
C HIS A 86 -9.43 9.78 -7.34
N PRO A 87 -10.62 10.18 -7.82
CA PRO A 87 -11.81 9.31 -7.77
C PRO A 87 -11.62 7.99 -8.51
N ASN A 88 -10.85 7.99 -9.60
CA ASN A 88 -10.67 6.83 -10.48
C ASN A 88 -9.65 5.79 -9.98
N TRP A 89 -8.82 6.12 -8.98
CA TRP A 89 -7.83 5.18 -8.46
C TRP A 89 -8.49 4.06 -7.65
N ILE A 90 -8.00 2.83 -7.87
CA ILE A 90 -8.25 1.69 -6.98
C ILE A 90 -7.34 1.87 -5.76
N LYS A 91 -7.94 1.91 -4.56
CA LYS A 91 -7.22 2.20 -3.30
C LYS A 91 -7.38 1.02 -2.35
N LEU A 92 -6.33 0.71 -1.62
CA LEU A 92 -6.33 -0.32 -0.59
C LEU A 92 -5.67 0.24 0.68
N ALA A 93 -6.20 -0.13 1.84
CA ALA A 93 -5.49 0.04 3.10
C ALA A 93 -4.50 -1.12 3.27
N SER A 94 -3.29 -0.97 2.70
CA SER A 94 -2.29 -2.05 2.63
C SER A 94 -1.69 -2.41 3.99
N GLU A 95 -1.68 -1.47 4.94
CA GLU A 95 -1.25 -1.70 6.32
C GLU A 95 -2.04 -0.80 7.28
N THR A 96 -2.58 -1.39 8.36
CA THR A 96 -3.44 -0.68 9.33
C THR A 96 -3.20 -1.15 10.76
N SER A 97 -3.65 -0.35 11.73
CA SER A 97 -3.58 -0.63 13.17
C SER A 97 -2.17 -0.56 13.78
N SER A 98 -1.30 -1.54 13.52
CA SER A 98 0.00 -1.72 14.20
C SER A 98 -0.08 -1.85 15.73
N VAL A 99 -1.18 -2.38 16.28
CA VAL A 99 -1.31 -2.64 17.72
C VAL A 99 -0.56 -3.92 18.10
N THR A 100 0.24 -3.86 19.18
CA THR A 100 0.97 -5.01 19.74
C THR A 100 0.55 -5.27 21.18
N ASP A 101 0.08 -6.47 21.49
CA ASP A 101 0.08 -7.02 22.86
C ASP A 101 0.01 -8.55 22.81
N CYS A 102 0.88 -9.22 23.56
CA CYS A 102 0.77 -10.65 23.85
C CYS A 102 1.03 -10.84 25.34
N GLY A 103 -0.02 -10.67 26.15
CA GLY A 103 -0.05 -11.11 27.55
C GLY A 103 0.31 -10.08 28.62
N ILE A 104 0.41 -8.79 28.31
CA ILE A 104 0.64 -7.75 29.32
C ILE A 104 -0.63 -6.93 29.54
N ARG A 105 -1.39 -7.32 30.57
CA ARG A 105 -2.49 -6.49 31.08
C ARG A 105 -1.91 -5.42 32.01
N SER A 106 -1.76 -4.18 31.53
CA SER A 106 -1.38 -3.09 32.42
C SER A 106 -2.50 -2.85 33.44
N SER A 107 -2.20 -3.03 34.72
CA SER A 107 -3.17 -2.84 35.83
C SER A 107 -3.48 -1.36 36.11
N ASN A 108 -2.92 -0.43 35.33
CA ASN A 108 -2.95 1.01 35.58
C ASN A 108 -3.63 1.81 34.46
N SER A 109 -4.74 1.32 33.90
CA SER A 109 -5.61 2.15 33.06
C SER A 109 -6.82 2.62 33.87
N PRO A 110 -6.90 3.90 34.31
CA PRO A 110 -8.00 4.39 35.15
C PRO A 110 -9.34 4.56 34.40
N HIS A 111 -9.46 4.08 33.16
CA HIS A 111 -10.62 4.32 32.31
C HIS A 111 -11.42 3.09 31.90
N CYS A 112 -11.12 1.91 32.45
CA CYS A 112 -11.99 0.75 32.29
C CYS A 112 -12.69 0.42 33.61
N LYS A 113 -13.68 1.24 34.00
CA LYS A 113 -14.68 0.85 35.00
C LYS A 113 -15.85 0.23 34.26
N SER A 114 -16.05 -1.06 34.49
CA SER A 114 -17.29 -1.77 34.26
C SER A 114 -18.42 -1.13 35.09
N ALA A 115 -19.42 -0.58 34.42
CA ALA A 115 -20.81 -0.43 34.86
C ALA A 115 -21.70 -0.31 33.62
#